data_AF-A0A913YHG2-F1
#
_entry.id   AF-A0A913YHG2-F1
#
_cell.length_a   1.000
_cell.length_b   1.000
_cell.length_c   1.000
_cell.angle_alpha   90.00
_cell.angle_beta   90.00
_cell.angle_gamma   90.00
#
_symmetry.space_group_name_H-M   'P 1'
#
loop_
_entity.id
_entity.type
_entity.pdbx_description
1 polymer ?
#
loop_
_entity_poly.entity_id
_entity_poly.type
_entity_poly.pdbx_seq_one_letter_code
_entity_poly.pdbx_strand_id
1 'polypeptide(L)'
;VHVTHSSTVADHCKTYALSYPKDKDFITTCDHEHKERCDRCVIFPKVVSELTKVIENLHDGDEKDQLKFELNQAKQKIDAWKAHIIRSINQDQARLDIINNLGQESALLVLDWAMKFLPRKFRESQSDWFGKRGISWHITVAARRNDEGNITMVTFVHIFEKCSQISATVLAIIDDVFSQLKSFAPEISTVFLRQDNAGCYHSAEVLLSINQIGTKHNLRISMDFSDPQGGKGSCDRKAAGLKAKMKVHLNEGNDIETAEQMVAAIEAKGGVPGVRVRLCGPQSEDVLFTAKWEGISFLNNMKFSDEGITVRRAYGIGTGKMKKWKDFNLPKNYHPPSLTDPHEMSDQSALAGFSQVIPRHHSKQTQPQTSDGHLQQQDTAEEDPIHDDNPEAESLFFCSEAGCVKSFQKLSALENHLDCGRHKYALEQSTMFDKAMQLYASKLEEGATTDVPQITPILTEINEDTPMLQMGWALKNTKEYKRLTEKQ
;
A
#
# COMPACT_ATOMS: atom_id res chain seq x y z
N VAL A 1 -9.22 -14.45 -0.83
CA VAL A 1 -9.00 -15.17 0.45
C VAL A 1 -9.96 -14.56 1.46
N HIS A 2 -10.79 -15.38 2.13
CA HIS A 2 -11.64 -14.89 3.21
C HIS A 2 -10.76 -14.68 4.45
N VAL A 3 -10.49 -13.43 4.81
CA VAL A 3 -9.57 -13.09 5.90
C VAL A 3 -10.29 -12.16 6.86
N THR A 4 -10.37 -12.55 8.12
CA THR A 4 -11.03 -11.79 9.19
C THR A 4 -10.04 -11.52 10.32
N HIS A 5 -10.38 -10.61 11.23
CA HIS A 5 -9.55 -10.38 12.42
C HIS A 5 -9.43 -11.65 13.27
N SER A 6 -10.55 -12.36 13.45
CA SER A 6 -10.73 -13.53 14.32
C SER A 6 -11.53 -14.60 13.57
N SER A 7 -11.12 -15.87 13.65
CA SER A 7 -11.78 -17.00 12.96
C SER A 7 -11.28 -18.35 13.49
N THR A 8 -12.20 -19.31 13.67
CA THR A 8 -11.95 -20.72 14.00
C THR A 8 -11.14 -21.48 12.94
N VAL A 9 -11.09 -20.97 11.71
CA VAL A 9 -10.20 -21.47 10.63
C VAL A 9 -8.88 -20.70 10.65
N ALA A 10 -7.75 -21.41 10.84
CA ALA A 10 -6.40 -20.82 10.94
C ALA A 10 -5.97 -20.02 9.70
N ASP A 11 -6.41 -20.46 8.51
CA ASP A 11 -6.16 -19.79 7.23
C ASP A 11 -6.81 -18.40 7.12
N HIS A 12 -7.89 -18.17 7.86
CA HIS A 12 -8.71 -16.97 7.77
C HIS A 12 -8.42 -15.98 8.91
N CYS A 13 -7.80 -16.44 10.01
CA CYS A 13 -7.59 -15.65 11.22
C CYS A 13 -6.29 -14.82 11.16
N LYS A 14 -6.40 -13.50 10.95
CA LYS A 14 -5.24 -12.58 10.98
C LYS A 14 -4.50 -12.63 12.32
N THR A 15 -5.25 -12.61 13.42
CA THR A 15 -4.71 -12.59 14.78
C THR A 15 -3.79 -13.78 15.04
N TYR A 16 -4.22 -14.98 14.67
CA TYR A 16 -3.43 -16.19 14.82
C TYR A 16 -2.28 -16.28 13.81
N ALA A 17 -2.54 -15.93 12.54
CA ALA A 17 -1.55 -16.01 11.47
C ALA A 17 -0.36 -15.05 11.65
N LEU A 18 -0.57 -13.92 12.32
CA LEU A 18 0.41 -12.83 12.47
C LEU A 18 0.96 -12.66 13.89
N SER A 19 0.50 -13.46 14.87
CA SER A 19 1.08 -13.47 16.22
C SER A 19 2.45 -14.13 16.25
N TYR A 20 3.41 -13.53 16.95
CA TYR A 20 4.78 -14.06 17.06
C TYR A 20 5.00 -14.82 18.37
N PRO A 21 4.94 -16.17 18.39
CA PRO A 21 4.93 -16.97 19.61
C PRO A 21 6.12 -16.77 20.56
N LYS A 22 7.24 -16.25 20.05
CA LYS A 22 8.48 -16.13 20.82
C LYS A 22 8.59 -14.85 21.65
N ASP A 23 7.65 -13.90 21.50
CA ASP A 23 7.66 -12.65 22.25
C ASP A 23 6.23 -12.19 22.54
N LYS A 24 5.87 -12.16 23.84
CA LYS A 24 4.52 -11.82 24.33
C LYS A 24 4.04 -10.44 23.88
N ASP A 25 4.96 -9.50 23.64
CA ASP A 25 4.62 -8.14 23.21
C ASP A 25 4.05 -8.12 21.78
N PHE A 26 4.23 -9.22 21.04
CA PHE A 26 3.80 -9.40 19.64
C PHE A 26 2.79 -10.55 19.48
N ILE A 27 2.08 -10.92 20.54
CA ILE A 27 1.04 -11.96 20.52
C ILE A 27 -0.31 -11.35 20.88
N THR A 28 -1.33 -11.68 20.08
CA THR A 28 -2.73 -11.53 20.47
C THR A 28 -3.37 -12.91 20.45
N THR A 29 -4.00 -13.31 21.56
CA THR A 29 -4.68 -14.61 21.67
C THR A 29 -6.13 -14.50 21.20
N CYS A 30 -6.62 -15.58 20.58
CA CYS A 30 -8.05 -15.76 20.34
C CYS A 30 -8.70 -16.48 21.53
N ASP A 31 -10.00 -16.31 21.69
CA ASP A 31 -10.85 -16.96 22.69
C ASP A 31 -11.36 -18.36 22.27
N HIS A 32 -10.94 -18.83 21.09
CA HIS A 32 -11.35 -20.10 20.49
C HIS A 32 -10.13 -20.87 19.96
N GLU A 33 -10.34 -22.14 19.66
CA GLU A 33 -9.34 -23.00 19.04
C GLU A 33 -9.45 -22.93 17.50
N HIS A 34 -8.31 -23.09 16.82
CA HIS A 34 -8.25 -23.03 15.36
C HIS A 34 -8.35 -24.43 14.74
N LYS A 35 -9.43 -25.15 15.05
CA LYS A 35 -9.64 -26.57 14.66
C LYS A 35 -10.44 -26.75 13.38
N GLU A 36 -11.14 -25.72 12.92
CA GLU A 36 -11.96 -25.80 11.71
C GLU A 36 -11.12 -25.68 10.44
N ARG A 37 -11.66 -26.23 9.34
CA ARG A 37 -11.04 -26.18 8.01
C ARG A 37 -12.00 -25.61 7.00
N CYS A 38 -11.46 -24.81 6.09
CA CYS A 38 -12.17 -24.30 4.93
C CYS A 38 -12.00 -25.28 3.76
N ASP A 39 -13.11 -25.72 3.18
CA ASP A 39 -13.20 -26.61 2.00
C ASP A 39 -12.33 -26.13 0.83
N ARG A 40 -12.25 -24.82 0.61
CA ARG A 40 -11.39 -24.23 -0.43
C ARG A 40 -9.91 -24.18 -0.03
N CYS A 41 -9.62 -23.88 1.23
CA CYS A 41 -8.23 -23.82 1.72
C CYS A 41 -7.55 -25.19 1.74
N VAL A 42 -8.32 -26.27 1.90
CA VAL A 42 -7.79 -27.65 1.89
C VAL A 42 -7.50 -28.19 0.48
N ILE A 43 -7.99 -27.55 -0.58
CA ILE A 43 -7.72 -27.97 -1.97
C ILE A 43 -6.22 -27.98 -2.25
N PHE A 44 -5.53 -26.90 -1.90
CA PHE A 44 -4.10 -26.77 -2.17
C PHE A 44 -3.23 -27.87 -1.51
N PRO A 45 -3.28 -28.10 -0.19
CA PRO A 45 -2.51 -29.17 0.43
C PRO A 45 -2.92 -30.56 -0.08
N LYS A 46 -4.20 -30.77 -0.44
CA LYS A 46 -4.66 -32.03 -1.04
C LYS A 46 -4.01 -32.28 -2.40
N VAL A 47 -4.04 -31.30 -3.30
CA VAL A 47 -3.39 -31.40 -4.63
C VAL A 47 -1.89 -31.66 -4.48
N VAL A 48 -1.22 -30.97 -3.55
CA VAL A 48 0.21 -31.20 -3.27
C VAL A 48 0.45 -32.63 -2.77
N SER A 49 -0.42 -33.18 -1.92
CA SER A 49 -0.32 -34.56 -1.45
C SER A 49 -0.52 -35.57 -2.57
N GLU A 50 -1.53 -35.37 -3.42
CA GLU A 50 -1.81 -36.23 -4.57
C GLU A 50 -0.64 -36.25 -5.56
N LEU A 51 -0.11 -35.07 -5.90
CA LEU A 51 1.06 -34.97 -6.79
C LEU A 51 2.31 -35.61 -6.17
N THR A 52 2.53 -35.42 -4.86
CA THR A 52 3.64 -36.07 -4.14
C THR A 52 3.55 -37.59 -4.29
N LYS A 53 2.37 -38.18 -4.05
CA LYS A 53 2.16 -39.65 -4.18
C LYS A 53 2.40 -40.14 -5.60
N VAL A 54 1.94 -39.41 -6.61
CA VAL A 54 2.16 -39.76 -8.02
C VAL A 54 3.65 -39.74 -8.35
N ILE A 55 4.38 -38.70 -7.92
CA ILE A 55 5.82 -38.57 -8.15
C ILE A 55 6.61 -39.65 -7.40
N GLU A 56 6.20 -40.01 -6.18
CA GLU A 56 6.83 -41.07 -5.38
C GLU A 56 6.76 -42.44 -6.06
N ASN A 57 5.71 -42.70 -6.83
CA ASN A 57 5.51 -43.94 -7.59
C ASN A 57 6.31 -44.00 -8.92
N LEU A 58 6.95 -42.91 -9.34
CA LEU A 58 7.83 -42.92 -10.52
C LEU A 58 9.10 -43.72 -10.24
N HIS A 59 9.70 -44.26 -11.31
CA HIS A 59 11.02 -44.88 -11.24
C HIS A 59 12.06 -43.88 -10.72
N ASP A 60 12.99 -44.37 -9.91
CA ASP A 60 14.08 -43.53 -9.41
C ASP A 60 14.99 -43.08 -10.56
N GLY A 61 15.32 -41.79 -10.56
CA GLY A 61 16.11 -41.14 -11.60
C GLY A 61 15.93 -39.63 -11.59
N ASP A 62 16.69 -38.94 -12.44
CA ASP A 62 16.78 -37.48 -12.47
C ASP A 62 15.41 -36.80 -12.67
N GLU A 63 14.52 -37.40 -13.46
CA GLU A 63 13.17 -36.88 -13.70
C GLU A 63 12.33 -36.83 -12.42
N LYS A 64 12.37 -37.88 -11.59
CA LYS A 64 11.67 -37.93 -10.30
C LYS A 64 12.19 -36.86 -9.35
N ASP A 65 13.50 -36.68 -9.29
CA ASP A 65 14.13 -35.68 -8.42
C ASP A 65 13.84 -34.25 -8.88
N GLN A 66 13.85 -34.00 -10.19
CA GLN A 66 13.45 -32.72 -10.76
C GLN A 66 11.99 -32.40 -10.43
N LEU A 67 11.06 -33.33 -10.64
CA LEU A 67 9.64 -33.14 -10.34
C LEU A 67 9.39 -32.89 -8.85
N LYS A 68 10.09 -33.61 -7.96
CA LYS A 68 10.03 -33.35 -6.51
C LYS A 68 10.50 -31.94 -6.17
N PHE A 69 11.60 -31.51 -6.78
CA PHE A 69 12.16 -30.18 -6.55
C PHE A 69 11.22 -29.07 -7.04
N GLU A 70 10.66 -29.22 -8.24
CA GLU A 70 9.69 -28.28 -8.81
C GLU A 70 8.40 -28.21 -7.99
N LEU A 71 7.85 -29.36 -7.57
CA LEU A 71 6.66 -29.40 -6.71
C LEU A 71 6.92 -28.71 -5.37
N ASN A 72 8.07 -28.96 -4.74
CA ASN A 72 8.43 -28.31 -3.48
C ASN A 72 8.61 -26.80 -3.66
N GLN A 73 9.27 -26.35 -4.73
CA GLN A 73 9.38 -24.93 -5.04
C GLN A 73 8.02 -24.27 -5.28
N ALA A 74 7.14 -24.90 -6.06
CA ALA A 74 5.80 -24.40 -6.33
C ALA A 74 4.99 -24.30 -5.02
N LYS A 75 5.05 -25.34 -4.19
CA LYS A 75 4.41 -25.35 -2.87
C LYS A 75 4.87 -24.16 -2.02
N GLN A 76 6.18 -23.99 -1.86
CA GLN A 76 6.76 -22.89 -1.09
C GLN A 76 6.37 -21.51 -1.62
N LYS A 77 6.30 -21.35 -2.95
CA LYS A 77 5.88 -20.08 -3.57
C LYS A 77 4.41 -19.78 -3.26
N ILE A 78 3.53 -20.77 -3.34
CA ILE A 78 2.09 -20.59 -3.04
C ILE A 78 1.88 -20.31 -1.55
N ASP A 79 2.55 -21.04 -0.66
CA ASP A 79 2.50 -20.78 0.79
C ASP A 79 3.01 -19.37 1.12
N ALA A 80 4.13 -18.95 0.50
CA ALA A 80 4.67 -17.60 0.68
C ALA A 80 3.73 -16.52 0.14
N TRP A 81 3.09 -16.75 -1.00
CA TRP A 81 2.09 -15.86 -1.58
C TRP A 81 0.88 -15.72 -0.66
N LYS A 82 0.34 -16.83 -0.16
CA LYS A 82 -0.78 -16.85 0.79
C LYS A 82 -0.46 -16.10 2.09
N ALA A 83 0.72 -16.34 2.65
CA ALA A 83 1.21 -15.59 3.81
C ALA A 83 1.35 -14.09 3.52
N HIS A 84 1.85 -13.74 2.32
CA HIS A 84 1.95 -12.36 1.87
C HIS A 84 0.58 -11.68 1.76
N ILE A 85 -0.44 -12.34 1.19
CA ILE A 85 -1.80 -11.78 1.12
C ILE A 85 -2.34 -11.41 2.49
N ILE A 86 -2.18 -12.28 3.50
CA ILE A 86 -2.63 -11.96 4.87
C ILE A 86 -1.89 -10.75 5.44
N ARG A 87 -0.56 -10.69 5.28
CA ARG A 87 0.22 -9.53 5.74
C ARG A 87 -0.21 -8.25 5.03
N SER A 88 -0.39 -8.28 3.71
CA SER A 88 -0.81 -7.14 2.90
C SER A 88 -2.19 -6.63 3.33
N ILE A 89 -3.17 -7.51 3.47
CA ILE A 89 -4.52 -7.15 3.95
C ILE A 89 -4.44 -6.54 5.36
N ASN A 90 -3.65 -7.13 6.27
CA ASN A 90 -3.52 -6.61 7.62
C ASN A 90 -2.82 -5.24 7.67
N GLN A 91 -1.75 -5.05 6.90
CA GLN A 91 -1.04 -3.77 6.87
C GLN A 91 -1.79 -2.69 6.10
N ASP A 92 -2.69 -3.07 5.19
CA ASP A 92 -3.62 -2.11 4.58
C ASP A 92 -4.72 -1.69 5.55
N GLN A 93 -5.15 -2.55 6.48
CA GLN A 93 -6.09 -2.17 7.54
C GLN A 93 -5.59 -0.96 8.35
N ALA A 94 -4.28 -0.90 8.64
CA ALA A 94 -3.67 0.26 9.31
C ALA A 94 -3.97 1.58 8.59
N ARG A 95 -3.82 1.57 7.25
CA ARG A 95 -4.09 2.73 6.39
C ARG A 95 -5.58 3.07 6.38
N LEU A 96 -6.45 2.07 6.28
CA LEU A 96 -7.90 2.28 6.29
C LEU A 96 -8.36 2.90 7.61
N ASP A 97 -7.85 2.39 8.74
CA ASP A 97 -8.18 2.90 10.07
C ASP A 97 -7.68 4.34 10.24
N ILE A 98 -6.48 4.67 9.74
CA ILE A 98 -5.99 6.05 9.71
C ILE A 98 -6.92 6.93 8.87
N ILE A 99 -7.21 6.57 7.62
CA ILE A 99 -8.05 7.36 6.69
C ILE A 99 -9.45 7.62 7.27
N ASN A 100 -10.01 6.62 7.96
CA ASN A 100 -11.33 6.74 8.60
C ASN A 100 -11.32 7.69 9.80
N ASN A 101 -10.18 7.83 10.48
CA ASN A 101 -10.01 8.68 11.66
C ASN A 101 -9.23 9.98 11.38
N LEU A 102 -8.99 10.33 10.11
CA LEU A 102 -8.39 11.61 9.75
C LEU A 102 -9.35 12.76 10.11
N GLY A 103 -8.78 13.86 10.60
CA GLY A 103 -9.48 15.10 10.87
C GLY A 103 -8.64 16.29 10.42
N GLN A 104 -8.95 17.48 10.94
CA GLN A 104 -8.22 18.70 10.58
C GLN A 104 -6.79 18.76 11.13
N GLU A 105 -6.62 18.26 12.36
CA GLU A 105 -5.32 18.27 13.05
C GLU A 105 -4.42 17.10 12.66
N SER A 106 -4.85 16.26 11.72
CA SER A 106 -4.10 15.07 11.32
C SER A 106 -3.99 14.90 9.82
N ALA A 107 -2.86 14.38 9.37
CA ALA A 107 -2.64 14.06 7.96
C ALA A 107 -1.95 12.70 7.78
N LEU A 108 -2.39 11.96 6.76
CA LEU A 108 -1.71 10.77 6.25
C LEU A 108 -0.80 11.18 5.10
N LEU A 109 0.49 10.92 5.22
CA LEU A 109 1.51 11.19 4.22
C LEU A 109 1.97 9.85 3.65
N VAL A 110 1.72 9.61 2.36
CA VAL A 110 2.28 8.48 1.63
C VAL A 110 3.52 8.97 0.89
N LEU A 111 4.65 8.29 1.07
CA LEU A 111 5.95 8.67 0.50
C LEU A 111 6.43 7.59 -0.45
N ASP A 112 6.90 7.98 -1.64
CA ASP A 112 7.53 7.05 -2.54
C ASP A 112 8.57 7.70 -3.47
N TRP A 113 9.59 6.91 -3.81
CA TRP A 113 10.49 7.24 -4.89
C TRP A 113 9.83 6.82 -6.20
N ALA A 114 9.47 7.80 -7.03
CA ALA A 114 8.95 7.49 -8.34
C ALA A 114 10.04 6.86 -9.21
N MET A 115 9.63 5.98 -10.15
CA MET A 115 10.54 5.51 -11.19
C MET A 115 11.19 6.71 -11.89
N LYS A 116 12.53 6.69 -11.97
CA LYS A 116 13.32 7.79 -12.54
C LYS A 116 12.77 8.22 -13.89
N PHE A 117 12.68 9.53 -14.10
CA PHE A 117 12.28 10.07 -15.38
C PHE A 117 13.48 9.98 -16.33
N LEU A 118 13.32 9.32 -17.48
CA LEU A 118 14.36 9.33 -18.49
C LEU A 118 14.31 10.66 -19.25
N PRO A 119 15.42 11.42 -19.34
CA PRO A 119 15.52 12.63 -20.16
C PRO A 119 14.97 12.40 -21.56
N ARG A 120 14.19 13.35 -22.10
CA ARG A 120 13.55 13.25 -23.42
C ARG A 120 13.61 14.59 -24.15
N LYS A 121 13.93 14.54 -25.44
CA LYS A 121 13.72 15.64 -26.37
C LYS A 121 12.39 15.49 -27.10
N PHE A 122 11.85 16.60 -27.60
CA PHE A 122 10.71 16.58 -28.52
C PHE A 122 11.04 15.77 -29.78
N ARG A 123 12.26 15.91 -30.30
CA ARG A 123 12.80 15.13 -31.41
C ARG A 123 14.09 14.46 -30.99
N GLU A 124 14.10 13.15 -31.03
CA GLU A 124 15.20 12.35 -30.51
C GLU A 124 15.58 11.28 -31.54
N SER A 125 16.87 11.18 -31.85
CA SER A 125 17.35 10.11 -32.72
C SER A 125 17.38 8.79 -31.95
N GLN A 126 17.32 7.65 -32.67
CA GLN A 126 17.42 6.34 -32.04
C GLN A 126 18.75 6.13 -31.30
N SER A 127 19.83 6.76 -31.79
CA SER A 127 21.15 6.78 -31.16
C SER A 127 21.19 7.55 -29.84
N ASP A 128 20.41 8.62 -29.71
CA ASP A 128 20.37 9.43 -28.49
C ASP A 128 19.64 8.73 -27.34
N TRP A 129 18.87 7.68 -27.63
CA TRP A 129 18.04 6.98 -26.65
C TRP A 129 18.84 6.06 -25.70
N PHE A 130 20.03 5.61 -26.09
CA PHE A 130 20.79 4.61 -25.34
C PHE A 130 21.61 5.22 -24.19
N GLY A 131 21.53 4.62 -23.00
CA GLY A 131 22.43 4.93 -21.88
C GLY A 131 22.12 6.20 -21.08
N LYS A 132 20.92 6.79 -21.24
CA LYS A 132 20.54 7.99 -20.49
C LYS A 132 20.45 7.74 -18.98
N ARG A 133 21.03 8.65 -18.21
CA ARG A 133 20.87 8.68 -16.76
C ARG A 133 19.50 9.27 -16.41
N GLY A 134 18.68 8.51 -15.71
CA GLY A 134 17.37 8.99 -15.25
C GLY A 134 17.47 10.04 -14.14
N ILE A 135 16.55 10.99 -14.15
CA ILE A 135 16.36 12.03 -13.14
C ILE A 135 15.63 11.42 -11.93
N SER A 136 16.22 11.59 -10.74
CA SER A 136 15.64 11.14 -9.48
C SER A 136 14.60 12.14 -8.99
N TRP A 137 13.44 11.64 -8.55
CA TRP A 137 12.37 12.47 -8.03
C TRP A 137 11.54 11.67 -7.02
N HIS A 138 11.07 12.37 -5.99
CA HIS A 138 10.30 11.79 -4.90
C HIS A 138 8.92 12.45 -4.84
N ILE A 139 7.92 11.66 -4.46
CA ILE A 139 6.54 12.11 -4.32
C ILE A 139 6.06 11.82 -2.90
N THR A 140 5.53 12.85 -2.25
CA THR A 140 4.76 12.72 -1.00
C THR A 140 3.32 13.16 -1.26
N VAL A 141 2.35 12.28 -1.03
CA VAL A 141 0.92 12.64 -1.07
C VAL A 141 0.43 12.77 0.36
N ALA A 142 0.08 13.98 0.78
CA ALA A 142 -0.58 14.23 2.06
C ALA A 142 -2.10 14.26 1.84
N ALA A 143 -2.83 13.52 2.65
CA ALA A 143 -4.29 13.46 2.69
C ALA A 143 -4.80 13.82 4.09
N ARG A 144 -5.86 14.61 4.17
CA ARG A 144 -6.58 14.95 5.41
C ARG A 144 -8.08 15.04 5.18
N ARG A 145 -8.89 15.13 6.23
CA ARG A 145 -10.30 15.53 6.12
C ARG A 145 -10.50 16.99 6.50
N ASN A 146 -11.32 17.70 5.72
CA ASN A 146 -11.79 19.05 6.08
C ASN A 146 -12.98 19.00 7.06
N ASP A 147 -13.54 20.16 7.42
CA ASP A 147 -14.70 20.27 8.33
C ASP A 147 -15.94 19.51 7.85
N GLU A 148 -16.11 19.42 6.53
CA GLU A 148 -17.23 18.72 5.89
C GLU A 148 -17.01 17.20 5.84
N GLY A 149 -15.89 16.71 6.39
CA GLY A 149 -15.51 15.30 6.31
C GLY A 149 -14.96 14.87 4.95
N ASN A 150 -14.79 15.78 3.99
CA ASN A 150 -14.26 15.49 2.66
C ASN A 150 -12.74 15.28 2.70
N ILE A 151 -12.26 14.23 2.01
CA ILE A 151 -10.83 13.99 1.85
C ILE A 151 -10.25 15.03 0.89
N THR A 152 -9.25 15.75 1.36
CA THR A 152 -8.47 16.72 0.59
C THR A 152 -7.02 16.26 0.55
N MET A 153 -6.34 16.56 -0.55
CA MET A 153 -4.97 16.13 -0.79
C MET A 153 -4.09 17.27 -1.28
N VAL A 154 -2.81 17.17 -0.97
CA VAL A 154 -1.73 17.96 -1.54
C VAL A 154 -0.56 17.03 -1.85
N THR A 155 0.09 17.25 -2.98
CA THR A 155 1.20 16.42 -3.48
C THR A 155 2.47 17.25 -3.48
N PHE A 156 3.51 16.79 -2.80
CA PHE A 156 4.84 17.37 -2.83
C PHE A 156 5.71 16.56 -3.78
N VAL A 157 6.43 17.26 -4.66
CA VAL A 157 7.31 16.68 -5.68
C VAL A 157 8.69 17.29 -5.52
N HIS A 158 9.65 16.47 -5.13
CA HIS A 158 11.06 16.87 -5.03
C HIS A 158 11.81 16.30 -6.22
N ILE A 159 12.35 17.17 -7.08
CA ILE A 159 13.14 16.78 -8.26
C ILE A 159 14.59 17.12 -7.98
N PHE A 160 15.49 16.16 -8.20
CA PHE A 160 16.89 16.28 -7.85
C PHE A 160 17.79 16.34 -9.09
N GLU A 161 18.69 17.31 -9.13
CA GLU A 161 19.79 17.35 -10.11
C GLU A 161 20.67 16.10 -10.01
N LYS A 162 21.04 15.73 -8.78
CA LYS A 162 21.79 14.51 -8.46
C LYS A 162 21.42 14.03 -7.07
N CYS A 163 20.92 12.80 -6.99
CA CYS A 163 20.56 12.20 -5.71
C CYS A 163 20.65 10.68 -5.75
N SER A 164 21.22 10.13 -4.67
CA SER A 164 21.16 8.72 -4.31
C SER A 164 19.96 8.49 -3.37
N GLN A 165 19.25 7.37 -3.54
CA GLN A 165 18.07 7.06 -2.73
C GLN A 165 18.51 6.49 -1.38
N ILE A 166 18.90 7.37 -0.45
CA ILE A 166 19.43 7.02 0.87
C ILE A 166 18.60 7.65 2.00
N SER A 167 18.78 7.14 3.22
CA SER A 167 18.05 7.59 4.41
C SER A 167 18.23 9.07 4.72
N ALA A 168 19.43 9.63 4.46
CA ALA A 168 19.68 11.05 4.65
C ALA A 168 18.76 11.93 3.78
N THR A 169 18.64 11.60 2.49
CA THR A 169 17.74 12.31 1.58
C THR A 169 16.28 12.18 2.01
N VAL A 170 15.84 10.97 2.41
CA VAL A 170 14.46 10.75 2.87
C VAL A 170 14.13 11.65 4.07
N LEU A 171 15.05 11.77 5.03
CA LEU A 171 14.86 12.65 6.19
C LEU A 171 14.82 14.13 5.79
N ALA A 172 15.67 14.57 4.86
CA ALA A 172 15.65 15.93 4.33
C ALA A 172 14.34 16.27 3.61
N ILE A 173 13.81 15.32 2.81
CA ILE A 173 12.50 15.43 2.17
C ILE A 173 11.40 15.57 3.22
N ILE A 174 11.42 14.73 4.27
CA ILE A 174 10.39 14.78 5.31
C ILE A 174 10.43 16.11 6.08
N ASP A 175 11.62 16.61 6.41
CA ASP A 175 11.78 17.91 7.06
C ASP A 175 11.20 19.06 6.23
N ASP A 176 11.47 19.08 4.92
CA ASP A 176 10.89 20.07 4.01
C ASP A 176 9.36 19.92 3.88
N VAL A 177 8.84 18.69 3.75
CA VAL A 177 7.39 18.44 3.71
C VAL A 177 6.71 18.93 4.99
N PHE A 178 7.30 18.69 6.16
CA PHE A 178 6.73 19.16 7.43
C PHE A 178 6.75 20.69 7.53
N SER A 179 7.85 21.32 7.12
CA SER A 179 7.97 22.77 7.04
C SER A 179 6.88 23.37 6.14
N GLN A 180 6.70 22.80 4.94
CA GLN A 180 5.66 23.23 4.02
C GLN A 180 4.25 23.00 4.58
N LEU A 181 3.96 21.81 5.13
CA LEU A 181 2.65 21.54 5.75
C LEU A 181 2.31 22.56 6.84
N LYS A 182 3.29 22.91 7.68
CA LYS A 182 3.10 23.90 8.75
C LYS A 182 2.88 25.32 8.25
N SER A 183 3.33 25.68 7.05
CA SER A 183 3.16 27.04 6.53
C SER A 183 1.73 27.33 6.07
N PHE A 184 0.99 26.33 5.58
CA PHE A 184 -0.39 26.52 5.10
C PHE A 184 -1.46 25.72 5.87
N ALA A 185 -1.05 24.78 6.73
CA ALA A 185 -1.93 24.02 7.62
C ALA A 185 -1.30 23.90 9.03
N PRO A 186 -1.10 25.04 9.74
CA PRO A 186 -0.42 25.08 11.03
C PRO A 186 -1.10 24.24 12.13
N GLU A 187 -2.42 24.00 11.99
CA GLU A 187 -3.26 23.22 12.89
C GLU A 187 -2.92 21.72 12.94
N ILE A 188 -2.25 21.18 11.92
CA ILE A 188 -1.86 19.76 11.89
C ILE A 188 -0.89 19.48 13.04
N SER A 189 -1.30 18.70 14.03
CA SER A 189 -0.47 18.30 15.18
C SER A 189 0.02 16.86 15.09
N THR A 190 -0.56 16.06 14.18
CA THR A 190 -0.28 14.63 14.03
C THR A 190 -0.07 14.25 12.58
N VAL A 191 0.98 13.51 12.28
CA VAL A 191 1.24 12.96 10.96
C VAL A 191 1.42 11.45 11.03
N PHE A 192 0.76 10.76 10.11
CA PHE A 192 0.91 9.34 9.87
C PHE A 192 1.73 9.17 8.59
N LEU A 193 2.93 8.64 8.68
CA LEU A 193 3.79 8.37 7.52
C LEU A 193 3.55 6.94 7.05
N ARG A 194 3.24 6.76 5.77
CA ARG A 194 3.16 5.44 5.11
C ARG A 194 4.22 5.35 4.02
N GLN A 195 5.07 4.34 4.11
CA GLN A 195 6.26 4.18 3.26
C GLN A 195 6.42 2.72 2.83
N ASP A 196 7.26 2.47 1.83
CA ASP A 196 7.64 1.09 1.49
C ASP A 196 8.75 0.55 2.40
N ASN A 197 9.04 -0.74 2.26
CA ASN A 197 10.05 -1.42 3.06
C ASN A 197 11.49 -1.27 2.50
N ALA A 198 11.76 -0.31 1.60
CA ALA A 198 13.11 -0.10 1.07
C ALA A 198 14.04 0.45 2.16
N GLY A 199 15.32 0.10 2.06
CA GLY A 199 16.31 0.43 3.09
C GLY A 199 16.52 1.93 3.31
N CYS A 200 16.16 2.79 2.35
CA CYS A 200 16.21 4.25 2.54
C CYS A 200 15.08 4.82 3.40
N TYR A 201 13.97 4.08 3.56
CA TYR A 201 12.87 4.44 4.47
C TYR A 201 12.96 3.64 5.77
N HIS A 202 13.23 2.35 5.65
CA HIS A 202 13.20 1.41 6.75
C HIS A 202 14.60 1.12 7.30
N SER A 203 15.22 2.16 7.86
CA SER A 203 16.54 2.06 8.50
C SER A 203 16.53 2.62 9.92
N ALA A 204 17.56 2.25 10.69
CA ALA A 204 17.74 2.80 12.02
C ALA A 204 17.99 4.31 11.97
N GLU A 205 18.67 4.83 10.95
CA GLU A 205 18.84 6.27 10.76
C GLU A 205 17.49 6.98 10.65
N VAL A 206 16.58 6.48 9.81
CA VAL A 206 15.26 7.10 9.65
C VAL A 206 14.46 7.01 10.94
N LEU A 207 14.31 5.80 11.49
CA LEU A 207 13.45 5.58 12.66
C LEU A 207 13.92 6.34 13.90
N LEU A 208 15.22 6.56 14.08
CA LEU A 208 15.72 7.27 15.24
C LEU A 208 15.75 8.79 15.05
N SER A 209 15.92 9.26 13.80
CA SER A 209 16.02 10.70 13.49
C SER A 209 14.67 11.38 13.31
N ILE A 210 13.67 10.64 12.84
CA ILE A 210 12.36 11.19 12.49
C ILE A 210 11.66 11.90 13.66
N ASN A 211 11.84 11.41 14.89
CA ASN A 211 11.25 12.02 16.09
C ASN A 211 11.79 13.43 16.35
N GLN A 212 13.07 13.68 16.05
CA GLN A 212 13.67 15.00 16.18
C GLN A 212 13.10 15.97 15.15
N ILE A 213 12.91 15.51 13.90
CA ILE A 213 12.24 16.29 12.86
C ILE A 213 10.80 16.60 13.27
N GLY A 214 10.07 15.61 13.80
CA GLY A 214 8.74 15.82 14.36
C GLY A 214 8.72 16.88 15.45
N THR A 215 9.64 16.79 16.40
CA THR A 215 9.78 17.75 17.50
C THR A 215 10.08 19.16 16.99
N LYS A 216 11.00 19.31 16.03
CA LYS A 216 11.33 20.59 15.38
C LYS A 216 10.09 21.29 14.83
N HIS A 217 9.15 20.53 14.28
CA HIS A 217 7.90 21.04 13.67
C HIS A 217 6.67 20.93 14.57
N ASN A 218 6.80 20.56 15.86
CA ASN A 218 5.68 20.31 16.77
C ASN A 218 4.66 19.29 16.22
N LEU A 219 5.14 18.15 15.72
CA LEU A 219 4.35 17.08 15.14
C LEU A 219 4.53 15.77 15.90
N ARG A 220 3.41 15.12 16.25
CA ARG A 220 3.37 13.74 16.71
C ARG A 220 3.42 12.80 15.51
N ILE A 221 4.31 11.82 15.55
CA ILE A 221 4.57 10.93 14.41
C ILE A 221 4.11 9.51 14.72
N SER A 222 3.49 8.88 13.72
CA SER A 222 3.39 7.42 13.62
C SER A 222 3.88 7.01 12.23
N MET A 223 4.60 5.89 12.15
CA MET A 223 5.15 5.37 10.89
C MET A 223 4.65 3.96 10.64
N ASP A 224 4.15 3.72 9.43
CA ASP A 224 3.68 2.44 8.96
C ASP A 224 4.36 2.06 7.65
N PHE A 225 4.81 0.82 7.56
CA PHE A 225 5.41 0.24 6.37
C PHE A 225 4.40 -0.66 5.66
N SER A 226 4.19 -0.41 4.37
CA SER A 226 3.39 -1.30 3.52
C SER A 226 4.15 -2.60 3.25
N ASP A 227 3.45 -3.75 3.23
CA ASP A 227 4.04 -4.98 2.69
C ASP A 227 4.43 -4.71 1.21
N PRO A 228 5.53 -5.29 0.70
CA PRO A 228 5.92 -5.12 -0.71
C PRO A 228 4.73 -5.29 -1.65
N GLN A 229 4.56 -4.37 -2.61
CA GLN A 229 3.41 -4.34 -3.54
C GLN A 229 2.04 -3.97 -2.93
N GLY A 230 1.96 -3.57 -1.66
CA GLY A 230 0.68 -3.37 -0.94
C GLY A 230 0.37 -1.95 -0.43
N GLY A 231 0.94 -0.86 -0.96
CA GLY A 231 0.67 0.45 -0.32
C GLY A 231 1.09 1.76 -0.99
N LYS A 232 1.30 1.79 -2.31
CA LYS A 232 1.84 2.98 -3.01
C LYS A 232 0.87 3.72 -3.93
N GLY A 233 -0.39 3.27 -4.00
CA GLY A 233 -1.32 3.65 -5.05
C GLY A 233 -1.47 5.17 -5.29
N SER A 234 -1.44 5.99 -4.23
CA SER A 234 -1.56 7.45 -4.37
C SER A 234 -0.34 8.10 -5.03
N CYS A 235 0.88 7.77 -4.59
CA CYS A 235 2.11 8.29 -5.20
C CYS A 235 2.25 7.85 -6.66
N ASP A 236 1.99 6.57 -6.94
CA ASP A 236 2.04 6.03 -8.30
C ASP A 236 1.05 6.73 -9.24
N ARG A 237 -0.17 6.99 -8.76
CA ARG A 237 -1.18 7.70 -9.54
C ARG A 237 -0.81 9.16 -9.79
N LYS A 238 -0.30 9.86 -8.77
CA LYS A 238 0.19 11.24 -8.95
C LYS A 238 1.38 11.27 -9.91
N ALA A 239 2.30 10.31 -9.80
CA ALA A 239 3.42 10.16 -10.74
C ALA A 239 2.93 9.98 -12.18
N ALA A 240 1.94 9.12 -12.40
CA ALA A 240 1.34 8.90 -13.72
C ALA A 240 0.70 10.18 -14.28
N GLY A 241 0.02 10.96 -13.44
CA GLY A 241 -0.54 12.25 -13.84
C GLY A 241 0.52 13.29 -14.21
N LEU A 242 1.59 13.38 -13.42
CA LEU A 242 2.71 14.28 -13.71
C LEU A 242 3.44 13.85 -14.99
N LYS A 243 3.62 12.54 -15.23
CA LYS A 243 4.17 12.02 -16.49
C LYS A 243 3.31 12.37 -17.70
N ALA A 244 1.98 12.35 -17.55
CA ALA A 244 1.08 12.77 -18.61
C ALA A 244 1.22 14.27 -18.91
N LYS A 245 1.30 15.12 -17.88
CA LYS A 245 1.56 16.57 -18.02
C LYS A 245 2.88 16.84 -18.73
N MET A 246 3.96 16.19 -18.31
CA MET A 246 5.28 16.30 -18.96
C MET A 246 5.25 15.82 -20.42
N LYS A 247 4.49 14.77 -20.73
CA LYS A 247 4.30 14.30 -22.11
C LYS A 247 3.61 15.35 -22.99
N VAL A 248 2.61 16.06 -22.45
CA VAL A 248 1.96 17.17 -23.15
C VAL A 248 2.96 18.30 -23.43
N HIS A 249 3.76 18.69 -22.42
CA HIS A 249 4.80 19.70 -22.58
C HIS A 249 5.83 19.32 -23.65
N LEU A 250 6.28 18.05 -23.68
CA LEU A 250 7.16 17.53 -24.72
C LEU A 250 6.52 17.65 -26.12
N ASN A 251 5.26 17.24 -26.25
CA ASN A 251 4.55 17.26 -27.54
C ASN A 251 4.33 18.68 -28.08
N GLU A 252 4.49 19.71 -27.27
CA GLU A 252 4.43 21.13 -27.66
C GLU A 252 5.74 21.64 -28.26
N GLY A 253 6.76 20.79 -28.38
CA GLY A 253 8.05 21.16 -28.96
C GLY A 253 9.15 21.42 -27.94
N ASN A 254 8.89 21.21 -26.65
CA ASN A 254 9.85 21.46 -25.58
C ASN A 254 10.66 20.19 -25.26
N ASP A 255 11.87 20.38 -24.74
CA ASP A 255 12.71 19.30 -24.24
C ASP A 255 12.61 19.20 -22.70
N ILE A 256 12.77 17.98 -22.17
CA ILE A 256 12.86 17.69 -20.73
C ILE A 256 14.09 16.82 -20.50
N GLU A 257 15.25 17.45 -20.47
CA GLU A 257 16.55 16.80 -20.28
C GLU A 257 17.13 16.99 -18.88
N THR A 258 16.79 18.09 -18.22
CA THR A 258 17.33 18.44 -16.89
C THR A 258 16.25 18.45 -15.82
N ALA A 259 16.68 18.49 -14.55
CA ALA A 259 15.77 18.59 -13.41
C ALA A 259 14.97 19.91 -13.46
N GLU A 260 15.62 21.01 -13.85
CA GLU A 260 15.02 22.34 -14.01
C GLU A 260 13.93 22.31 -15.10
N GLN A 261 14.21 21.69 -16.24
CA GLN A 261 13.23 21.54 -17.33
C GLN A 261 12.07 20.64 -16.91
N MET A 262 12.31 19.64 -16.07
CA MET A 262 11.26 18.80 -15.52
C MET A 262 10.32 19.57 -14.58
N VAL A 263 10.87 20.48 -13.75
CA VAL A 263 10.09 21.42 -12.92
C VAL A 263 9.27 22.34 -13.83
N ALA A 264 9.90 22.98 -14.81
CA ALA A 264 9.23 23.88 -15.75
C ALA A 264 8.08 23.17 -16.49
N ALA A 265 8.26 21.90 -16.87
CA ALA A 265 7.22 21.10 -17.53
C ALA A 265 6.01 20.80 -16.62
N ILE A 266 6.23 20.61 -15.32
CA ILE A 266 5.16 20.42 -14.33
C ILE A 266 4.40 21.73 -14.11
N GLU A 267 5.11 22.85 -14.01
CA GLU A 267 4.55 24.19 -13.78
C GLU A 267 3.94 24.83 -15.04
N ALA A 268 4.29 24.33 -16.23
CA ALA A 268 3.80 24.87 -17.49
C ALA A 268 2.26 24.97 -17.53
N LYS A 269 1.74 26.03 -18.13
CA LYS A 269 0.29 26.27 -18.30
C LYS A 269 -0.49 26.22 -16.97
N GLY A 270 0.03 26.88 -15.96
CA GLY A 270 -0.66 27.02 -14.68
C GLY A 270 -0.52 25.81 -13.74
N GLY A 271 0.50 24.98 -13.94
CA GLY A 271 0.81 23.87 -13.04
C GLY A 271 -0.18 22.70 -13.06
N VAL A 272 -0.17 21.95 -11.96
CA VAL A 272 -1.13 20.90 -11.65
C VAL A 272 -1.78 21.23 -10.30
N PRO A 273 -3.12 21.31 -10.20
CA PRO A 273 -3.79 21.64 -8.95
C PRO A 273 -3.37 20.74 -7.79
N GLY A 274 -3.12 21.35 -6.63
CA GLY A 274 -2.70 20.63 -5.42
C GLY A 274 -1.30 20.01 -5.51
N VAL A 275 -0.47 20.39 -6.48
CA VAL A 275 0.92 19.95 -6.60
C VAL A 275 1.86 21.08 -6.25
N ARG A 276 2.76 20.80 -5.30
CA ARG A 276 3.93 21.60 -4.98
C ARG A 276 5.15 20.92 -5.56
N VAL A 277 5.87 21.59 -6.44
CA VAL A 277 7.13 21.10 -7.01
C VAL A 277 8.29 21.93 -6.49
N ARG A 278 9.40 21.25 -6.16
CA ARG A 278 10.64 21.85 -5.69
C ARG A 278 11.84 21.22 -6.41
N LEU A 279 12.69 22.10 -6.97
CA LEU A 279 14.01 21.72 -7.46
C LEU A 279 14.97 21.62 -6.28
N CYS A 280 15.75 20.54 -6.24
CA CYS A 280 16.74 20.27 -5.22
C CYS A 280 18.11 20.07 -5.88
N GLY A 281 19.13 20.75 -5.36
CA GLY A 281 20.51 20.59 -5.82
C GLY A 281 21.09 19.20 -5.51
N PRO A 282 22.40 19.01 -5.72
CA PRO A 282 23.07 17.74 -5.48
C PRO A 282 23.05 17.36 -3.99
N GLN A 283 22.47 16.22 -3.66
CA GLN A 283 22.37 15.76 -2.28
C GLN A 283 23.65 15.05 -1.83
N SER A 284 24.02 15.25 -0.56
CA SER A 284 25.15 14.52 0.03
C SER A 284 24.88 13.02 0.05
N GLU A 285 25.94 12.24 -0.10
CA GLU A 285 25.92 10.77 0.04
C GLU A 285 26.40 10.31 1.42
N ASP A 286 26.57 11.25 2.36
CA ASP A 286 27.06 10.97 3.70
C ASP A 286 26.08 10.11 4.50
N VAL A 287 26.63 9.11 5.18
CA VAL A 287 25.90 8.33 6.18
C VAL A 287 25.82 9.16 7.45
N LEU A 288 24.60 9.41 7.93
CA LEU A 288 24.34 10.26 9.10
C LEU A 288 25.01 9.72 10.37
N PHE A 289 24.79 8.44 10.65
CA PHE A 289 25.40 7.67 11.72
C PHE A 289 25.11 6.20 11.50
N THR A 290 25.96 5.34 12.05
CA THR A 290 25.74 3.89 11.99
C THR A 290 25.04 3.42 13.26
N ALA A 291 23.76 3.07 13.16
CA ALA A 291 23.02 2.44 14.24
C ALA A 291 22.62 1.01 13.87
N LYS A 292 22.97 0.04 14.72
CA LYS A 292 22.48 -1.34 14.58
C LYS A 292 21.17 -1.48 15.35
N TRP A 293 20.10 -1.81 14.63
CA TRP A 293 18.82 -2.22 15.22
C TRP A 293 18.52 -3.65 14.80
N GLU A 294 18.79 -4.60 15.70
CA GLU A 294 18.54 -6.02 15.42
C GLU A 294 17.03 -6.30 15.24
N GLY A 295 16.69 -6.99 14.15
CA GLY A 295 15.32 -7.36 13.84
C GLY A 295 14.43 -6.23 13.30
N ILE A 296 14.99 -5.06 12.96
CA ILE A 296 14.26 -3.92 12.39
C ILE A 296 13.39 -4.33 11.17
N SER A 297 13.91 -5.18 10.30
CA SER A 297 13.23 -5.65 9.07
C SER A 297 11.92 -6.41 9.32
N PHE A 298 11.67 -6.87 10.55
CA PHE A 298 10.42 -7.54 10.93
C PHE A 298 9.38 -6.60 11.51
N LEU A 299 9.75 -5.36 11.84
CA LEU A 299 8.85 -4.36 12.38
C LEU A 299 8.11 -3.70 11.21
N ASN A 300 6.87 -3.27 11.41
CA ASN A 300 6.12 -2.57 10.36
C ASN A 300 5.34 -1.36 10.87
N ASN A 301 5.07 -1.23 12.16
CA ASN A 301 4.33 -0.09 12.72
C ASN A 301 5.08 0.48 13.92
N MET A 302 5.25 1.80 13.95
CA MET A 302 6.03 2.51 14.96
C MET A 302 5.25 3.73 15.44
N LYS A 303 5.08 3.83 16.76
CA LYS A 303 4.48 5.00 17.41
C LYS A 303 5.52 5.68 18.30
N PHE A 304 5.71 6.97 18.08
CA PHE A 304 6.72 7.77 18.76
C PHE A 304 6.14 8.46 19.99
N SER A 305 6.97 8.61 21.02
CA SER A 305 6.64 9.28 22.29
C SER A 305 7.91 9.85 22.92
N ASP A 306 7.73 10.66 23.97
CA ASP A 306 8.86 11.24 24.70
C ASP A 306 9.72 10.18 25.41
N GLU A 307 9.15 9.03 25.75
CA GLU A 307 9.88 7.94 26.42
C GLU A 307 10.67 7.05 25.45
N GLY A 308 10.17 6.90 24.22
CA GLY A 308 10.71 5.95 23.25
C GLY A 308 9.79 5.67 22.07
N ILE A 309 10.07 4.56 21.41
CA ILE A 309 9.33 4.06 20.23
C ILE A 309 8.61 2.77 20.62
N THR A 310 7.28 2.75 20.49
CA THR A 310 6.52 1.51 20.54
C THR A 310 6.48 0.90 19.15
N VAL A 311 7.06 -0.29 18.99
CA VAL A 311 7.13 -0.99 17.70
C VAL A 311 6.23 -2.21 17.67
N ARG A 312 5.71 -2.57 16.50
CA ARG A 312 4.96 -3.80 16.24
C ARG A 312 5.44 -4.50 14.97
N ARG A 313 5.30 -5.82 14.95
CA ARG A 313 5.56 -6.66 13.78
C ARG A 313 4.40 -6.66 12.78
N ALA A 314 3.16 -6.55 13.27
CA ALA A 314 1.96 -6.47 12.45
C ALA A 314 0.97 -5.51 13.11
N TYR A 315 0.22 -4.78 12.30
CA TYR A 315 -0.77 -3.81 12.76
C TYR A 315 -1.85 -4.50 13.60
N GLY A 316 -2.14 -3.93 14.77
CA GLY A 316 -3.16 -4.44 15.69
C GLY A 316 -2.83 -5.76 16.38
N ILE A 317 -1.63 -6.33 16.21
CA ILE A 317 -1.21 -7.59 16.83
C ILE A 317 -0.23 -7.32 17.98
N GLY A 318 -0.57 -7.85 19.15
CA GLY A 318 0.12 -7.62 20.41
C GLY A 318 0.01 -6.18 20.92
N THR A 319 0.42 -5.99 22.17
CA THR A 319 0.51 -4.66 22.78
C THR A 319 1.58 -3.80 22.10
N GLY A 320 2.56 -4.43 21.46
CA GLY A 320 3.76 -3.80 20.94
C GLY A 320 4.86 -3.72 22.01
N LYS A 321 6.09 -3.51 21.54
CA LYS A 321 7.30 -3.48 22.36
C LYS A 321 7.84 -2.07 22.45
N MET A 322 8.01 -1.54 23.65
CA MET A 322 8.62 -0.23 23.88
C MET A 322 10.16 -0.33 23.81
N LYS A 323 10.77 0.51 22.99
CA LYS A 323 12.22 0.74 22.91
C LYS A 323 12.51 2.15 23.41
N LYS A 324 13.21 2.26 24.54
CA LYS A 324 13.44 3.57 25.17
C LYS A 324 14.55 4.32 24.45
N TRP A 325 14.49 5.65 24.43
CA TRP A 325 15.53 6.45 23.77
C TRP A 325 16.93 6.18 24.31
N LYS A 326 17.05 5.94 25.61
CA LYS A 326 18.32 5.58 26.28
C LYS A 326 18.94 4.26 25.82
N ASP A 327 18.16 3.40 25.16
CA ASP A 327 18.64 2.11 24.65
C ASP A 327 19.40 2.28 23.31
N PHE A 328 19.33 3.48 22.70
CA PHE A 328 20.00 3.82 21.46
C PHE A 328 21.20 4.74 21.71
N ASN A 329 22.34 4.42 21.09
CA ASN A 329 23.54 5.25 21.12
C ASN A 329 23.47 6.32 20.03
N LEU A 330 22.63 7.35 20.23
CA LEU A 330 22.52 8.45 19.28
C LEU A 330 23.63 9.50 19.45
N PRO A 331 24.15 10.08 18.36
CA PRO A 331 25.11 11.18 18.46
C PRO A 331 24.50 12.36 19.20
N LYS A 332 25.21 12.91 20.21
CA LYS A 332 24.71 14.01 21.05
C LYS A 332 24.42 15.30 20.27
N ASN A 333 25.13 15.53 19.16
CA ASN A 333 24.99 16.71 18.29
C ASN A 333 24.47 16.31 16.90
N TYR A 334 23.57 15.33 16.83
CA TYR A 334 22.95 14.98 15.56
C TYR A 334 21.96 16.07 15.13
N HIS A 335 22.16 16.56 13.91
CA HIS A 335 21.22 17.45 13.24
C HIS A 335 20.63 16.72 12.04
N PRO A 336 19.29 16.67 11.90
CA PRO A 336 18.66 16.12 10.72
C PRO A 336 19.19 16.78 9.43
N PRO A 337 19.41 16.00 8.36
CA PRO A 337 19.84 16.56 7.08
C PRO A 337 18.76 17.50 6.52
N SER A 338 19.19 18.45 5.72
CA SER A 338 18.32 19.36 4.98
C SER A 338 18.60 19.23 3.49
N LEU A 339 17.62 19.60 2.67
CA LEU A 339 17.79 19.58 1.21
C LEU A 339 18.90 20.58 0.82
N THR A 340 19.88 20.13 0.02
CA THR A 340 20.88 21.03 -0.59
C THR A 340 20.23 21.93 -1.63
N ASP A 341 20.57 23.22 -1.61
CA ASP A 341 20.11 24.25 -2.55
C ASP A 341 18.62 24.10 -2.90
N PRO A 342 17.71 24.16 -1.91
CA PRO A 342 16.29 24.06 -2.17
C PRO A 342 15.87 25.37 -2.83
N HIS A 343 15.80 25.37 -4.16
CA HIS A 343 15.38 26.55 -4.92
C HIS A 343 14.03 27.06 -4.42
N GLU A 344 13.85 28.38 -4.44
CA GLU A 344 12.57 28.98 -4.13
C GLU A 344 11.49 28.37 -5.04
N MET A 345 10.38 27.98 -4.43
CA MET A 345 9.24 27.49 -5.19
C MET A 345 8.62 28.67 -5.94
N SER A 346 8.08 28.43 -7.12
CA SER A 346 7.26 29.43 -7.80
C SER A 346 6.07 29.85 -6.90
N ASP A 347 5.59 31.08 -7.06
CA ASP A 347 4.39 31.56 -6.35
C ASP A 347 3.21 30.61 -6.56
N GLN A 348 3.08 30.06 -7.76
CA GLN A 348 2.05 29.09 -8.11
C GLN A 348 2.15 27.78 -7.30
N SER A 349 3.35 27.23 -7.18
CA SER A 349 3.63 26.05 -6.35
C SER A 349 3.40 26.38 -4.86
N ALA A 350 3.80 27.57 -4.40
CA ALA A 350 3.63 28.02 -3.03
C ALA A 350 2.16 28.23 -2.61
N LEU A 351 1.28 28.56 -3.56
CA LEU A 351 -0.16 28.72 -3.32
C LEU A 351 -0.92 27.38 -3.26
N ALA A 352 -0.35 26.27 -3.73
CA ALA A 352 -1.05 24.99 -3.75
C ALA A 352 -1.28 24.47 -2.31
N GLY A 353 -2.53 24.45 -1.85
CA GLY A 353 -2.92 23.90 -0.55
C GLY A 353 -3.58 22.53 -0.66
N PHE A 354 -4.21 22.09 0.43
CA PHE A 354 -5.14 20.97 0.40
C PHE A 354 -6.30 21.31 -0.54
N SER A 355 -6.46 20.53 -1.59
CA SER A 355 -7.60 20.62 -2.50
C SER A 355 -8.41 19.33 -2.45
N GLN A 356 -9.72 19.42 -2.63
CA GLN A 356 -10.52 18.22 -2.91
C GLN A 356 -9.95 17.50 -4.14
N VAL A 357 -10.10 16.18 -4.16
CA VAL A 357 -9.74 15.39 -5.33
C VAL A 357 -10.65 15.82 -6.48
N ILE A 358 -10.09 16.57 -7.44
CA ILE A 358 -10.82 16.98 -8.65
C ILE A 358 -10.73 15.82 -9.66
N PRO A 359 -11.87 15.24 -10.05
CA PRO A 359 -11.93 14.20 -11.07
C PRO A 359 -11.37 14.68 -12.41
N ARG A 360 -10.75 13.79 -13.19
CA ARG A 360 -10.43 14.11 -14.59
C ARG A 360 -11.72 14.15 -15.39
N HIS A 361 -12.18 15.36 -15.71
CA HIS A 361 -13.12 15.54 -16.79
C HIS A 361 -12.43 15.17 -18.11
N HIS A 362 -12.65 13.94 -18.59
CA HIS A 362 -12.57 13.69 -20.02
C HIS A 362 -13.71 14.49 -20.66
N SER A 363 -13.36 15.62 -21.28
CA SER A 363 -14.20 16.20 -22.32
C SER A 363 -14.54 15.07 -23.29
N LYS A 364 -15.81 14.64 -23.29
CA LYS A 364 -16.35 13.87 -24.41
C LYS A 364 -16.07 14.75 -25.63
N GLN A 365 -15.22 14.29 -26.54
CA GLN A 365 -15.24 14.83 -27.89
C GLN A 365 -16.65 14.57 -28.42
N THR A 366 -17.48 15.61 -28.42
CA THR A 366 -18.83 15.58 -28.94
C THR A 366 -18.72 15.30 -30.44
N GLN A 367 -19.00 14.06 -30.85
CA GLN A 367 -19.49 13.85 -32.20
C GLN A 367 -20.83 14.58 -32.32
N PRO A 368 -21.11 15.26 -33.44
CA PRO A 368 -22.37 15.97 -33.62
C PRO A 368 -23.49 14.94 -33.73
N GLN A 369 -24.27 14.77 -32.66
CA GLN A 369 -25.58 14.14 -32.74
C GLN A 369 -26.66 15.22 -32.74
N THR A 370 -27.45 15.15 -33.79
CA THR A 370 -28.67 15.88 -34.07
C THR A 370 -29.69 15.78 -32.93
N SER A 371 -30.41 16.89 -32.70
CA SER A 371 -31.76 17.04 -32.09
C SER A 371 -32.48 15.73 -31.73
N ASP A 372 -33.00 15.52 -30.53
CA ASP A 372 -34.01 16.32 -29.82
C ASP A 372 -34.14 15.80 -28.38
N GLY A 373 -34.68 16.63 -27.47
CA GLY A 373 -35.29 16.12 -26.23
C GLY A 373 -34.81 16.79 -24.95
N HIS A 374 -35.45 17.91 -24.64
CA HIS A 374 -35.40 18.64 -23.38
C HIS A 374 -35.79 17.75 -22.19
N LEU A 375 -34.99 17.73 -21.12
CA LEU A 375 -35.47 17.60 -19.74
C LEU A 375 -34.38 18.15 -18.80
N GLN A 376 -34.63 19.35 -18.29
CA GLN A 376 -33.93 19.93 -17.15
C GLN A 376 -34.25 19.10 -15.90
N GLN A 377 -33.22 18.75 -15.12
CA GLN A 377 -33.42 18.60 -13.68
C GLN A 377 -32.20 19.09 -12.92
N GLN A 378 -32.52 19.95 -11.96
CA GLN A 378 -31.66 20.77 -11.12
C GLN A 378 -30.86 19.96 -10.11
N ASP A 379 -29.80 20.60 -9.66
CA ASP A 379 -28.93 20.29 -8.52
C ASP A 379 -29.69 19.80 -7.28
N THR A 380 -29.20 18.71 -6.69
CA THR A 380 -29.10 18.56 -5.23
C THR A 380 -27.81 17.81 -4.88
N ALA A 381 -27.05 18.43 -3.99
CA ALA A 381 -25.90 17.87 -3.30
C ALA A 381 -26.35 16.91 -2.18
N GLU A 382 -25.36 16.20 -1.61
CA GLU A 382 -25.44 15.21 -0.52
C GLU A 382 -25.83 13.80 -0.97
N GLU A 383 -24.88 12.86 -0.91
CA GLU A 383 -25.06 11.57 -0.22
C GLU A 383 -23.67 11.03 0.22
N ASP A 384 -23.56 10.74 1.52
CA ASP A 384 -22.53 9.89 2.12
C ASP A 384 -22.48 8.50 1.46
N PRO A 385 -21.39 7.71 1.61
CA PRO A 385 -21.29 6.39 1.01
C PRO A 385 -22.16 5.38 1.78
N ILE A 386 -23.47 5.44 1.55
CA ILE A 386 -24.41 4.42 1.97
C ILE A 386 -24.27 3.22 1.03
N HIS A 387 -24.37 2.05 1.66
CA HIS A 387 -24.45 0.73 1.07
C HIS A 387 -25.50 0.69 -0.05
N ASP A 388 -25.08 0.75 -1.32
CA ASP A 388 -25.99 0.52 -2.44
C ASP A 388 -26.00 -0.97 -2.77
N ASP A 389 -26.71 -1.75 -1.94
CA ASP A 389 -27.21 -3.07 -2.31
C ASP A 389 -28.55 -2.94 -3.06
N ASN A 390 -28.72 -1.91 -3.91
CA ASN A 390 -29.87 -1.82 -4.80
C ASN A 390 -29.53 -2.49 -6.15
N PRO A 391 -30.08 -3.67 -6.46
CA PRO A 391 -29.85 -4.36 -7.73
C PRO A 391 -30.48 -3.64 -8.94
N GLU A 392 -31.18 -2.51 -8.75
CA GLU A 392 -31.88 -1.77 -9.81
C GLU A 392 -31.17 -0.50 -10.30
N ALA A 393 -30.03 -0.10 -9.69
CA ALA A 393 -29.24 1.02 -10.18
C ALA A 393 -28.11 0.52 -11.12
N GLU A 394 -28.17 0.87 -12.41
CA GLU A 394 -27.12 0.50 -13.37
C GLU A 394 -25.79 1.18 -13.00
N SER A 395 -24.90 0.41 -12.37
CA SER A 395 -23.56 0.88 -12.04
C SER A 395 -22.71 0.99 -13.32
N LEU A 396 -22.31 2.21 -13.67
CA LEU A 396 -21.61 2.51 -14.93
C LEU A 396 -20.10 2.30 -14.86
N PHE A 397 -19.49 2.39 -13.68
CA PHE A 397 -18.04 2.33 -13.49
C PHE A 397 -17.67 1.32 -12.41
N PHE A 398 -16.77 0.39 -12.72
CA PHE A 398 -16.30 -0.65 -11.79
C PHE A 398 -14.86 -0.41 -11.38
N CYS A 399 -14.52 -0.77 -10.15
CA CYS A 399 -13.13 -0.76 -9.70
C CYS A 399 -12.29 -1.74 -10.55
N SER A 400 -11.15 -1.29 -11.07
CA SER A 400 -10.23 -2.12 -11.85
C SER A 400 -9.30 -2.98 -10.99
N GLU A 401 -9.33 -2.81 -9.67
CA GLU A 401 -8.52 -3.60 -8.73
C GLU A 401 -9.08 -5.03 -8.64
N ALA A 402 -8.25 -6.02 -8.94
CA ALA A 402 -8.67 -7.42 -9.00
C ALA A 402 -9.34 -7.87 -7.69
N GLY A 403 -10.57 -8.39 -7.79
CA GLY A 403 -11.38 -8.85 -6.65
C GLY A 403 -12.08 -7.74 -5.86
N CYS A 404 -11.92 -6.45 -6.21
CA CYS A 404 -12.71 -5.37 -5.62
C CYS A 404 -14.10 -5.33 -6.24
N VAL A 405 -15.15 -5.42 -5.44
CA VAL A 405 -16.55 -5.44 -5.91
C VAL A 405 -17.24 -4.07 -5.88
N LYS A 406 -16.50 -2.98 -5.62
CA LYS A 406 -17.10 -1.64 -5.61
C LYS A 406 -17.39 -1.15 -7.03
N SER A 407 -18.60 -0.65 -7.23
CA SER A 407 -19.05 0.01 -8.44
C SER A 407 -19.61 1.40 -8.12
N PHE A 408 -19.67 2.27 -9.13
CA PHE A 408 -19.99 3.68 -9.00
C PHE A 408 -20.80 4.17 -10.20
N GLN A 409 -21.74 5.08 -9.96
CA GLN A 409 -22.51 5.73 -11.03
C GLN A 409 -21.72 6.85 -11.72
N LYS A 410 -20.82 7.52 -11.00
CA LYS A 410 -20.02 8.65 -11.50
C LYS A 410 -18.54 8.28 -11.56
N LEU A 411 -17.86 8.67 -12.65
CA LEU A 411 -16.40 8.49 -12.79
C LEU A 411 -15.63 9.17 -11.64
N SER A 412 -16.12 10.32 -11.17
CA SER A 412 -15.55 11.04 -10.03
C SER A 412 -15.51 10.22 -8.75
N ALA A 413 -16.56 9.45 -8.49
CA ALA A 413 -16.63 8.59 -7.32
C ALA A 413 -15.66 7.40 -7.46
N LEU A 414 -15.49 6.84 -8.66
CA LEU A 414 -14.46 5.84 -8.93
C LEU A 414 -13.06 6.40 -8.72
N GLU A 415 -12.75 7.59 -9.24
CA GLU A 415 -11.43 8.22 -9.06
C GLU A 415 -11.14 8.52 -7.59
N ASN A 416 -12.11 9.06 -6.85
CA ASN A 416 -12.01 9.25 -5.40
C ASN A 416 -11.80 7.93 -4.65
N HIS A 417 -12.50 6.88 -5.06
CA HIS A 417 -12.34 5.54 -4.51
C HIS A 417 -10.92 4.99 -4.74
N LEU A 418 -10.38 5.16 -5.95
CA LEU A 418 -9.03 4.78 -6.30
C LEU A 418 -8.00 5.63 -5.52
N ASP A 419 -8.23 6.93 -5.38
CA ASP A 419 -7.42 7.87 -4.57
C ASP A 419 -7.35 7.48 -3.10
N CYS A 420 -8.48 7.12 -2.53
CA CYS A 420 -8.53 6.65 -1.16
C CYS A 420 -8.16 5.17 -1.01
N GLY A 421 -8.09 4.40 -2.10
CA GLY A 421 -7.82 2.96 -2.11
C GLY A 421 -8.73 2.13 -1.20
N ARG A 422 -9.98 2.57 -0.97
CA ARG A 422 -10.90 1.90 -0.02
C ARG A 422 -11.60 0.72 -0.71
N HIS A 423 -10.85 -0.32 -1.08
CA HIS A 423 -11.35 -1.52 -1.77
C HIS A 423 -12.24 -2.38 -0.85
N LYS A 424 -13.30 -2.95 -1.43
CA LYS A 424 -14.12 -3.99 -0.77
C LYS A 424 -13.89 -5.25 -1.57
N TYR A 425 -13.15 -6.20 -1.00
CA TYR A 425 -12.94 -7.48 -1.65
C TYR A 425 -14.07 -8.42 -1.26
N ALA A 426 -14.68 -9.03 -2.27
CA ALA A 426 -15.59 -10.15 -2.09
C ALA A 426 -15.24 -11.22 -3.13
N LEU A 427 -15.86 -12.39 -3.03
CA LEU A 427 -15.67 -13.42 -4.04
C LEU A 427 -16.19 -12.90 -5.38
N GLU A 428 -15.29 -12.79 -6.36
CA GLU A 428 -15.56 -12.25 -7.70
C GLU A 428 -16.70 -13.00 -8.41
N GLN A 429 -16.91 -14.27 -8.04
CA GLN A 429 -18.10 -15.04 -8.38
C GLN A 429 -18.56 -15.87 -7.18
N SER A 430 -19.77 -15.59 -6.67
CA SER A 430 -20.56 -16.59 -5.96
C SER A 430 -21.13 -17.53 -7.02
N THR A 431 -20.76 -18.81 -6.99
CA THR A 431 -21.41 -19.78 -7.86
C THR A 431 -22.89 -19.90 -7.46
N MET A 432 -23.75 -20.38 -8.38
CA MET A 432 -25.14 -20.72 -8.03
C MET A 432 -25.19 -21.71 -6.85
N PHE A 433 -24.15 -22.53 -6.71
CA PHE A 433 -23.98 -23.46 -5.61
C PHE A 433 -23.71 -22.75 -4.28
N ASP A 434 -22.81 -21.75 -4.26
CA ASP A 434 -22.54 -20.94 -3.06
C ASP A 434 -23.80 -20.19 -2.59
N LYS A 435 -24.58 -19.64 -3.53
CA LYS A 435 -25.87 -19.00 -3.24
C LYS A 435 -26.89 -20.02 -2.70
N ALA A 436 -26.95 -21.21 -3.29
CA ALA A 436 -27.84 -22.27 -2.84
C ALA A 436 -27.50 -22.74 -1.42
N MET A 437 -26.22 -22.86 -1.07
CA MET A 437 -25.78 -23.23 0.29
C MET A 437 -26.17 -22.18 1.33
N GLN A 438 -25.97 -20.89 1.04
CA GLN A 438 -26.36 -19.81 1.97
C GLN A 438 -27.88 -19.71 2.13
N LEU A 439 -28.65 -19.85 1.03
CA LEU A 439 -30.10 -19.90 1.07
C LEU A 439 -30.62 -21.13 1.83
N TYR A 440 -29.95 -22.27 1.68
CA TYR A 440 -30.30 -23.49 2.41
C TYR A 440 -30.03 -23.35 3.92
N ALA A 441 -28.90 -22.75 4.31
CA ALA A 441 -28.60 -22.44 5.71
C ALA A 441 -29.63 -21.48 6.33
N SER A 442 -29.99 -20.39 5.63
CA SER A 442 -31.03 -19.45 6.06
C SER A 442 -32.39 -20.14 6.24
N LYS A 443 -32.76 -21.05 5.31
CA LYS A 443 -34.02 -21.82 5.40
C LYS A 443 -34.02 -22.87 6.50
N LEU A 444 -32.87 -23.41 6.88
CA LEU A 444 -32.73 -24.31 8.04
C LEU A 444 -32.95 -23.54 9.35
N GLU A 445 -32.50 -22.29 9.43
CA GLU A 445 -32.73 -21.41 10.59
C GLU A 445 -34.19 -20.92 10.67
N GLU A 446 -34.88 -20.79 9.54
CA GLU A 446 -36.29 -20.38 9.45
C GLU A 446 -37.31 -21.52 9.65
N GLY A 447 -36.84 -22.75 9.87
CA GLY A 447 -37.66 -23.84 10.44
C GLY A 447 -38.78 -24.40 9.55
N ALA A 448 -38.64 -24.39 8.22
CA ALA A 448 -39.66 -24.97 7.34
C ALA A 448 -39.05 -25.82 6.20
N THR A 449 -39.12 -27.16 6.33
CA THR A 449 -39.91 -28.10 5.50
C THR A 449 -39.35 -29.53 5.55
N THR A 450 -40.28 -30.48 5.39
CA THR A 450 -40.29 -31.84 5.94
C THR A 450 -39.68 -32.92 5.05
N ASP A 451 -38.88 -32.58 4.04
CA ASP A 451 -38.15 -33.58 3.24
C ASP A 451 -36.79 -33.01 2.83
N VAL A 452 -35.75 -33.44 3.57
CA VAL A 452 -34.35 -33.14 3.26
C VAL A 452 -33.94 -34.02 2.08
N PRO A 453 -33.55 -33.47 0.91
CA PRO A 453 -32.91 -34.27 -0.11
C PRO A 453 -31.60 -34.80 0.47
N GLN A 454 -31.51 -36.11 0.69
CA GLN A 454 -30.24 -36.73 1.04
C GLN A 454 -29.32 -36.65 -0.17
N ILE A 455 -28.50 -35.61 -0.21
CA ILE A 455 -27.27 -35.61 -0.97
C ILE A 455 -26.39 -36.62 -0.26
N THR A 456 -26.18 -37.79 -0.86
CA THR A 456 -25.11 -38.70 -0.45
C THR A 456 -23.86 -37.83 -0.44
N PRO A 457 -23.24 -37.60 0.73
CA PRO A 457 -22.11 -36.71 0.77
C PRO A 457 -21.05 -37.42 -0.06
N ILE A 458 -20.61 -36.79 -1.15
CA ILE A 458 -19.25 -37.04 -1.62
C ILE A 458 -18.40 -36.43 -0.51
N LEU A 459 -18.27 -37.17 0.59
CA LEU A 459 -17.15 -37.09 1.49
C LEU A 459 -15.97 -37.44 0.60
N THR A 460 -15.41 -36.46 -0.10
CA THR A 460 -13.97 -36.46 -0.18
C THR A 460 -13.52 -36.45 1.25
N GLU A 461 -13.11 -37.62 1.75
CA GLU A 461 -12.44 -37.79 3.03
C GLU A 461 -11.47 -36.61 3.15
N ILE A 462 -11.83 -35.64 4.01
CA ILE A 462 -10.90 -34.60 4.40
C ILE A 462 -9.88 -35.39 5.19
N ASN A 463 -8.77 -35.75 4.54
CA ASN A 463 -7.71 -36.50 5.16
C ASN A 463 -7.31 -35.75 6.45
N GLU A 464 -7.68 -36.31 7.60
CA GLU A 464 -7.41 -35.72 8.93
C GLU A 464 -5.91 -35.48 9.14
N ASP A 465 -5.08 -36.17 8.35
CA ASP A 465 -3.61 -36.15 8.36
C ASP A 465 -2.94 -34.88 7.84
N THR A 466 -3.66 -33.88 7.30
CA THR A 466 -3.00 -32.62 6.92
C THR A 466 -2.72 -31.77 8.16
N PRO A 467 -1.45 -31.48 8.53
CA PRO A 467 -1.15 -30.76 9.76
C PRO A 467 -1.78 -29.37 9.78
N MET A 468 -2.33 -28.98 10.93
CA MET A 468 -2.92 -27.64 11.10
C MET A 468 -1.83 -26.57 11.05
N LEU A 469 -2.18 -25.42 10.49
CA LEU A 469 -1.30 -24.26 10.46
C LEU A 469 -0.96 -23.82 11.89
N GLN A 470 0.33 -23.59 12.12
CA GLN A 470 0.82 -23.14 13.41
C GLN A 470 0.62 -21.63 13.58
N MET A 471 0.54 -21.16 14.81
CA MET A 471 0.47 -19.73 15.10
C MET A 471 1.68 -19.00 14.49
N GLY A 472 1.44 -17.86 13.86
CA GLY A 472 2.49 -17.10 13.20
C GLY A 472 2.91 -17.65 11.83
N TRP A 473 2.13 -18.55 11.21
CA TRP A 473 2.47 -19.13 9.90
C TRP A 473 2.66 -18.09 8.79
N ALA A 474 2.03 -16.90 8.91
CA ALA A 474 2.12 -15.84 7.91
C ALA A 474 3.23 -14.82 8.20
N LEU A 475 4.03 -14.99 9.24
CA LEU A 475 5.12 -14.06 9.59
C LEU A 475 6.23 -14.02 8.52
N LYS A 476 6.91 -12.87 8.43
CA LYS A 476 8.12 -12.73 7.61
C LYS A 476 9.22 -13.65 8.16
N ASN A 477 9.81 -14.47 7.30
CA ASN A 477 10.93 -15.35 7.62
C ASN A 477 12.20 -14.88 6.90
N THR A 478 13.34 -14.92 7.58
CA THR A 478 14.65 -14.79 6.94
C THR A 478 14.96 -16.11 6.23
N LYS A 479 15.10 -16.10 4.90
CA LYS A 479 15.73 -17.23 4.21
C LYS A 479 17.23 -17.15 4.48
N GLU A 480 17.78 -18.13 5.17
CA GLU A 480 19.22 -18.35 5.17
C GLU A 480 19.62 -18.80 3.77
N TYR A 481 20.19 -17.88 2.98
CA TYR A 481 20.90 -18.28 1.77
C TYR A 481 22.19 -18.97 2.19
N LYS A 482 22.15 -20.30 2.33
CA LYS A 482 23.38 -21.07 2.27
C LYS A 482 23.93 -20.92 0.85
N ARG A 483 25.06 -20.23 0.72
CA ARG A 483 25.85 -20.26 -0.52
C ARG A 483 26.06 -21.74 -0.86
N LEU A 484 25.67 -22.16 -2.06
CA LEU A 484 26.10 -23.43 -2.61
C LEU A 484 27.64 -23.40 -2.60
N THR A 485 28.24 -24.27 -1.78
CA THR A 485 29.68 -24.50 -1.82
C THR A 485 30.01 -25.21 -3.13
N GLU A 486 31.17 -24.93 -3.73
CA GLU A 486 31.66 -25.46 -5.03
C GLU A 486 31.70 -27.01 -5.17
N LYS A 487 31.18 -27.75 -4.19
CA LYS A 487 31.07 -29.23 -4.18
C LYS A 487 29.62 -29.74 -4.32
N GLN A 488 28.68 -28.90 -4.77
CA GLN A 488 27.34 -29.27 -5.21
C GLN A 488 27.11 -28.63 -6.57
#